data_AF-A0A925XEX1-F1
#
_entry.id   AF-A0A925XEX1-F1
#
_cell.length_a   1.000
_cell.length_b   1.000
_cell.length_c   1.000
_cell.angle_alpha   90.00
_cell.angle_beta   90.00
_cell.angle_gamma   90.00
#
_symmetry.space_group_name_H-M   'P 1'
#
loop_
_entity.id
_entity.type
_entity.pdbx_description
1 polymer ?
#
loop_
_entity_poly.entity_id
_entity_poly.type
_entity_poly.pdbx_seq_one_letter_code
_entity_poly.pdbx_strand_id
1 'polypeptide(L)'
;QLPQRFETWRATELPKQPDAPRWQVMEPVAVDAERSYLKWLPGGIVAHDGLLNPGINLPRRGQRRVTRNEEQYTITLNTHQKNITALRLDTFADKSLPQRGPGLSGDGSFQLAELKVTARPLDGNATEAPVELKLKPVFAAAEDKDQPLGNAIDGKPNTAWVVRTTAKKDNAAVFELEAPLAGFASGTELTFELKFLDLGMGRMRFSLSTEPNPATWAGDFVPQHVGEIRAILAAGGNKLPDTQREAMTRWFSPFDAETAKVTQTVRDHILAEPRPPLTEVYTTIAGGQDVFLLRRGEVDNKLGKAEPGFLQVLLRGDPPPATQTATTPPATPTDPRIALADWITNVDRGAGPLLARVMVNRLWQHHFGEGIVGTPNDFGAQGDRPTHPELLEWLAAQLVSGGWKLKPLHKQIMLSAAYQQSHDVTAENLALDPANRYLWHYQPRRLDAELIRDSLLAIGGNLDKNMYGPSILDNTPRRSVYLRVKRSELIPLMTMFDAPEPTQSVGERISTTVPTQSLAMMNSPFVRQQAEKLSQ
;
A
#
# COMPACT_ATOMS: atom_id res chain seq x y z
N GLN A 1 7.42 -7.18 -49.90
CA GLN A 1 8.39 -6.05 -49.98
C GLN A 1 9.47 -6.12 -48.91
N LEU A 2 9.15 -6.54 -47.67
CA LEU A 2 10.14 -6.65 -46.58
C LEU A 2 11.45 -7.41 -46.94
N PRO A 3 11.44 -8.57 -47.63
CA PRO A 3 12.69 -9.25 -47.99
C PRO A 3 13.61 -8.41 -48.90
N GLN A 4 13.02 -7.66 -49.84
CA GLN A 4 13.79 -6.81 -50.77
C GLN A 4 14.37 -5.58 -50.06
N ARG A 5 13.60 -4.96 -49.15
CA ARG A 5 14.09 -3.82 -48.34
C ARG A 5 15.19 -4.26 -47.38
N PHE A 6 15.03 -5.44 -46.77
CA PHE A 6 16.04 -6.05 -45.92
C PHE A 6 17.35 -6.31 -46.68
N GLU A 7 17.31 -6.96 -47.85
CA GLU A 7 18.52 -7.23 -48.64
C GLU A 7 19.22 -5.93 -49.08
N THR A 8 18.44 -4.88 -49.41
CA THR A 8 19.00 -3.56 -49.73
C THR A 8 19.73 -2.96 -48.53
N TRP A 9 19.09 -2.89 -47.36
CA TRP A 9 19.70 -2.39 -46.14
C TRP A 9 20.90 -3.24 -45.71
N ARG A 10 20.81 -4.56 -45.83
CA ARG A 10 21.89 -5.49 -45.50
C ARG A 10 23.12 -5.27 -46.37
N ALA A 11 22.94 -4.94 -47.64
CA ALA A 11 24.05 -4.66 -48.54
C ALA A 11 24.67 -3.26 -48.30
N THR A 12 23.87 -2.26 -47.93
CA THR A 12 24.34 -0.86 -47.88
C THR A 12 24.60 -0.32 -46.47
N GLU A 13 23.81 -0.72 -45.47
CA GLU A 13 23.82 -0.15 -44.13
C GLU A 13 24.43 -1.06 -43.08
N LEU A 14 24.19 -2.39 -43.16
CA LEU A 14 24.76 -3.33 -42.19
C LEU A 14 26.31 -3.29 -42.14
N PRO A 15 27.06 -3.16 -43.27
CA PRO A 15 28.51 -3.04 -43.24
C PRO A 15 29.03 -1.73 -42.64
N LYS A 16 28.20 -0.69 -42.54
CA LYS A 16 28.54 0.58 -41.89
C LYS A 16 28.43 0.49 -40.36
N GLN A 17 27.79 -0.56 -39.85
CA GLN A 17 27.67 -0.78 -38.41
C GLN A 17 28.94 -1.45 -37.87
N PRO A 18 29.37 -1.13 -36.63
CA PRO A 18 30.56 -1.73 -36.04
C PRO A 18 30.47 -3.27 -36.00
N ASP A 19 31.55 -3.93 -36.42
CA ASP A 19 31.71 -5.37 -36.32
C ASP A 19 32.16 -5.73 -34.89
N ALA A 20 31.34 -6.51 -34.16
CA ALA A 20 31.69 -7.09 -32.86
C ALA A 20 32.05 -6.10 -31.71
N PRO A 21 31.14 -5.21 -31.31
CA PRO A 21 31.33 -4.42 -30.10
C PRO A 21 31.12 -5.28 -28.85
N ARG A 22 31.84 -4.88 -27.79
CA ARG A 22 31.95 -5.61 -26.53
C ARG A 22 30.61 -5.81 -25.82
N TRP A 23 29.72 -4.82 -25.90
CA TRP A 23 28.41 -4.84 -25.24
C TRP A 23 27.28 -4.66 -26.26
N GLN A 24 26.35 -5.61 -26.30
CA GLN A 24 25.08 -5.45 -26.99
C GLN A 24 24.05 -4.89 -26.02
N VAL A 25 23.54 -3.68 -26.29
CA VAL A 25 22.46 -3.08 -25.51
C VAL A 25 21.15 -3.76 -25.85
N MET A 26 20.46 -4.28 -24.86
CA MET A 26 19.20 -5.03 -25.03
C MET A 26 17.98 -4.11 -24.93
N GLU A 27 16.99 -4.34 -25.78
CA GLU A 27 15.64 -3.80 -25.63
C GLU A 27 14.73 -4.81 -24.93
N PRO A 28 14.02 -4.38 -23.87
CA PRO A 28 13.08 -5.24 -23.18
C PRO A 28 11.86 -5.52 -24.03
N VAL A 29 11.33 -6.73 -23.85
CA VAL A 29 10.12 -7.22 -24.53
C VAL A 29 8.91 -7.15 -23.61
N ALA A 30 9.18 -7.23 -22.30
CA ALA A 30 8.21 -7.02 -21.24
C ALA A 30 8.93 -6.48 -20.01
N VAL A 31 8.27 -5.58 -19.30
CA VAL A 31 8.69 -5.12 -17.97
C VAL A 31 7.50 -5.26 -17.03
N ASP A 32 7.75 -5.66 -15.79
CA ASP A 32 6.78 -5.67 -14.71
C ASP A 32 7.50 -5.33 -13.40
N ALA A 33 6.78 -4.80 -12.43
CA ALA A 33 7.33 -4.41 -11.13
C ALA A 33 6.28 -4.40 -10.04
N GLU A 34 6.51 -4.97 -8.86
CA GLU A 34 5.47 -5.08 -7.82
C GLU A 34 4.90 -3.73 -7.38
N ARG A 35 5.78 -2.81 -6.96
CA ARG A 35 5.43 -1.52 -6.36
C ARG A 35 5.71 -0.33 -7.27
N SER A 36 6.22 -0.55 -8.46
CA SER A 36 6.50 0.49 -9.44
C SER A 36 5.73 0.26 -10.73
N TYR A 37 5.42 1.35 -11.43
CA TYR A 37 5.24 1.31 -12.87
C TYR A 37 6.59 1.52 -13.52
N LEU A 38 6.89 0.65 -14.48
CA LEU A 38 8.05 0.78 -15.33
C LEU A 38 7.59 1.08 -16.75
N LYS A 39 8.32 1.98 -17.42
CA LYS A 39 8.27 2.17 -18.85
C LYS A 39 9.62 1.81 -19.44
N TRP A 40 9.67 1.42 -20.70
CA TRP A 40 10.94 1.37 -21.42
C TRP A 40 11.00 2.43 -22.50
N LEU A 41 12.18 2.98 -22.70
CA LEU A 41 12.50 4.08 -23.58
C LEU A 41 13.44 3.59 -24.70
N PRO A 42 13.60 4.35 -25.79
CA PRO A 42 14.59 4.04 -26.82
C PRO A 42 15.99 3.83 -26.25
N GLY A 43 16.77 2.92 -26.85
CA GLY A 43 18.11 2.59 -26.39
C GLY A 43 18.14 1.62 -25.19
N GLY A 44 17.06 0.88 -24.96
CA GLY A 44 17.02 -0.20 -23.96
C GLY A 44 16.89 0.28 -22.51
N ILE A 45 16.54 1.55 -22.28
CA ILE A 45 16.41 2.11 -20.93
C ILE A 45 15.07 1.71 -20.35
N VAL A 46 15.05 1.04 -19.21
CA VAL A 46 13.88 0.83 -18.37
C VAL A 46 13.87 1.93 -17.30
N ALA A 47 12.79 2.71 -17.23
CA ALA A 47 12.65 3.83 -16.33
C ALA A 47 11.41 3.69 -15.45
N HIS A 48 11.55 4.12 -14.21
CA HIS A 48 10.47 4.31 -13.28
C HIS A 48 9.48 5.36 -13.79
N ASP A 49 8.19 5.09 -13.59
CA ASP A 49 7.08 5.90 -14.09
C ASP A 49 5.91 6.01 -13.08
N GLY A 50 6.21 5.83 -11.80
CA GLY A 50 5.25 6.01 -10.70
C GLY A 50 5.29 4.86 -9.68
N LEU A 51 4.92 5.17 -8.43
CA LEU A 51 4.87 4.21 -7.32
C LEU A 51 3.42 3.77 -7.05
N LEU A 52 3.28 2.52 -6.63
CA LEU A 52 2.05 1.91 -6.16
C LEU A 52 2.11 1.72 -4.64
N ASN A 53 1.04 2.12 -3.96
CA ASN A 53 0.92 1.82 -2.54
C ASN A 53 0.64 0.32 -2.36
N PRO A 54 1.25 -0.32 -1.35
CA PRO A 54 0.93 -1.70 -1.01
C PRO A 54 -0.55 -1.89 -0.69
N GLY A 55 -1.06 -3.09 -0.98
CA GLY A 55 -2.45 -3.47 -0.70
C GLY A 55 -3.48 -2.98 -1.73
N ILE A 56 -3.07 -2.30 -2.80
CA ILE A 56 -3.98 -1.96 -3.91
C ILE A 56 -4.22 -3.23 -4.75
N ASN A 57 -5.49 -3.51 -5.06
CA ASN A 57 -5.88 -4.50 -6.05
C ASN A 57 -5.96 -3.85 -7.43
N LEU A 58 -5.04 -4.20 -8.32
CA LEU A 58 -5.03 -3.69 -9.69
C LEU A 58 -5.21 -4.83 -10.70
N PRO A 59 -5.98 -4.62 -11.78
CA PRO A 59 -5.92 -5.51 -12.93
C PRO A 59 -4.54 -5.36 -13.58
N ARG A 60 -3.74 -6.43 -13.56
CA ARG A 60 -2.46 -6.52 -14.27
C ARG A 60 -2.46 -7.77 -15.15
N ARG A 61 -2.24 -7.57 -16.45
CA ARG A 61 -2.21 -8.64 -17.47
C ARG A 61 -3.42 -9.61 -17.38
N GLY A 62 -4.61 -9.07 -17.16
CA GLY A 62 -5.85 -9.85 -17.07
C GLY A 62 -6.09 -10.57 -15.74
N GLN A 63 -5.21 -10.43 -14.74
CA GLN A 63 -5.41 -10.97 -13.39
C GLN A 63 -5.46 -9.84 -12.34
N ARG A 64 -6.25 -10.03 -11.28
CA ARG A 64 -6.26 -9.11 -10.13
C ARG A 64 -5.11 -9.48 -9.20
N ARG A 65 -4.18 -8.56 -9.00
CA ARG A 65 -3.01 -8.75 -8.14
C ARG A 65 -2.98 -7.70 -7.03
N VAL A 66 -2.69 -8.14 -5.80
CA VAL A 66 -2.46 -7.27 -4.64
C VAL A 66 -1.01 -6.80 -4.67
N THR A 67 -0.78 -5.49 -4.67
CA THR A 67 0.56 -4.90 -4.53
C THR A 67 1.19 -5.32 -3.19
N ARG A 68 2.36 -5.96 -3.22
CA ARG A 68 3.11 -6.38 -2.03
C ARG A 68 3.92 -5.22 -1.43
N ASN A 69 4.48 -5.42 -0.23
CA ASN A 69 5.40 -4.44 0.39
C ASN A 69 6.81 -4.51 -0.19
N GLU A 70 7.22 -5.66 -0.71
CA GLU A 70 8.51 -5.86 -1.37
C GLU A 70 8.49 -5.25 -2.77
N GLU A 71 9.56 -4.58 -3.17
CA GLU A 71 9.74 -4.19 -4.56
C GLU A 71 10.53 -5.28 -5.29
N GLN A 72 9.99 -5.70 -6.44
CA GLN A 72 10.64 -6.65 -7.32
C GLN A 72 10.35 -6.27 -8.76
N TYR A 73 11.38 -6.25 -9.60
CA TYR A 73 11.26 -6.03 -11.05
C TYR A 73 11.44 -7.36 -11.78
N THR A 74 10.63 -7.58 -12.81
CA THR A 74 10.76 -8.68 -13.75
C THR A 74 10.92 -8.11 -15.15
N ILE A 75 12.11 -8.24 -15.72
CA ILE A 75 12.46 -7.72 -17.04
C ILE A 75 12.73 -8.90 -17.97
N THR A 76 12.01 -8.96 -19.09
CA THR A 76 12.16 -10.03 -20.08
C THR A 76 12.86 -9.47 -21.32
N LEU A 77 13.95 -10.12 -21.74
CA LEU A 77 14.77 -9.79 -22.91
C LEU A 77 14.82 -11.00 -23.85
N ASN A 78 14.90 -10.79 -25.17
CA ASN A 78 15.02 -11.88 -26.14
C ASN A 78 16.33 -11.74 -26.94
N THR A 79 17.00 -12.83 -27.27
CA THR A 79 18.24 -12.80 -28.06
C THR A 79 18.50 -14.09 -28.83
N HIS A 80 19.03 -13.97 -30.04
CA HIS A 80 19.54 -15.06 -30.87
C HIS A 80 21.06 -15.18 -30.75
N GLN A 81 21.70 -14.30 -29.97
CA GLN A 81 23.11 -14.44 -29.67
C GLN A 81 23.39 -15.77 -28.97
N LYS A 82 24.54 -16.32 -29.32
CA LYS A 82 25.08 -17.57 -28.80
C LYS A 82 26.33 -17.25 -28.01
N ASN A 83 26.69 -18.13 -27.09
CA ASN A 83 27.90 -18.01 -26.30
C ASN A 83 27.95 -16.68 -25.51
N ILE A 84 26.87 -16.35 -24.82
CA ILE A 84 26.83 -15.17 -23.93
C ILE A 84 27.70 -15.49 -22.72
N THR A 85 28.62 -14.61 -22.37
CA THR A 85 29.64 -14.80 -21.33
C THR A 85 29.48 -13.83 -20.17
N ALA A 86 28.87 -12.67 -20.39
CA ALA A 86 28.68 -11.66 -19.36
C ALA A 86 27.41 -10.83 -19.56
N LEU A 87 26.92 -10.31 -18.44
CA LEU A 87 25.77 -9.41 -18.32
C LEU A 87 26.25 -8.08 -17.72
N ARG A 88 25.71 -6.98 -18.20
CA ARG A 88 25.92 -5.66 -17.63
C ARG A 88 24.59 -5.00 -17.31
N LEU A 89 24.51 -4.44 -16.10
CA LEU A 89 23.40 -3.66 -15.60
C LEU A 89 23.87 -2.22 -15.38
N ASP A 90 23.48 -1.31 -16.26
CA ASP A 90 23.65 0.12 -16.05
C ASP A 90 22.49 0.67 -15.21
N THR A 91 22.77 1.65 -14.37
CA THR A 91 21.77 2.43 -13.65
C THR A 91 22.12 3.92 -13.69
N PHE A 92 21.15 4.76 -14.08
CA PHE A 92 21.41 6.14 -14.48
C PHE A 92 20.90 7.14 -13.45
N ALA A 93 21.72 8.13 -13.15
CA ALA A 93 21.29 9.31 -12.43
C ALA A 93 20.41 10.18 -13.34
N ASP A 94 19.31 10.72 -12.81
CA ASP A 94 18.47 11.63 -13.58
C ASP A 94 17.85 12.71 -12.69
N LYS A 95 17.63 13.90 -13.26
CA LYS A 95 17.03 15.04 -12.56
C LYS A 95 15.63 14.76 -11.98
N SER A 96 14.91 13.78 -12.53
CA SER A 96 13.59 13.34 -12.08
C SER A 96 13.62 12.37 -10.90
N LEU A 97 14.80 11.86 -10.53
CA LEU A 97 14.96 10.90 -9.44
C LEU A 97 15.35 11.58 -8.11
N PRO A 98 15.04 10.98 -6.95
CA PRO A 98 15.43 11.50 -5.64
C PRO A 98 16.93 11.80 -5.55
N GLN A 99 17.28 12.98 -5.02
CA GLN A 99 18.66 13.50 -4.95
C GLN A 99 19.44 13.47 -6.28
N ARG A 100 18.75 13.26 -7.42
CA ARG A 100 19.32 12.95 -8.73
C ARG A 100 20.23 11.72 -8.70
N GLY A 101 19.98 10.79 -7.79
CA GLY A 101 20.65 9.49 -7.71
C GLY A 101 20.01 8.45 -8.63
N PRO A 102 20.61 7.27 -8.75
CA PRO A 102 20.11 6.17 -9.58
C PRO A 102 18.93 5.40 -8.95
N GLY A 103 18.67 5.57 -7.66
CA GLY A 103 17.63 4.84 -6.92
C GLY A 103 16.42 5.66 -6.52
N LEU A 104 15.40 4.97 -6.03
CA LEU A 104 14.10 5.56 -5.65
C LEU A 104 13.96 5.86 -4.15
N SER A 105 14.93 5.46 -3.33
CA SER A 105 14.95 5.84 -1.91
C SER A 105 15.07 7.36 -1.76
N GLY A 106 14.63 7.91 -0.62
CA GLY A 106 14.59 9.37 -0.40
C GLY A 106 15.97 10.06 -0.50
N ASP A 107 17.05 9.32 -0.28
CA ASP A 107 18.44 9.77 -0.43
C ASP A 107 19.03 9.53 -1.83
N GLY A 108 18.24 9.01 -2.78
CA GLY A 108 18.65 8.67 -4.14
C GLY A 108 19.36 7.31 -4.27
N SER A 109 19.38 6.51 -3.20
CA SER A 109 19.99 5.18 -3.20
C SER A 109 19.04 4.07 -3.65
N PHE A 110 19.59 2.91 -3.98
CA PHE A 110 18.86 1.65 -4.10
C PHE A 110 19.60 0.53 -3.37
N GLN A 111 18.87 -0.55 -3.06
CA GLN A 111 19.39 -1.72 -2.36
C GLN A 111 18.97 -2.99 -3.09
N LEU A 112 19.77 -3.46 -4.05
CA LEU A 112 19.47 -4.66 -4.84
C LEU A 112 19.85 -5.90 -4.03
N ALA A 113 18.85 -6.56 -3.45
CA ALA A 113 19.01 -7.74 -2.61
C ALA A 113 19.33 -8.99 -3.42
N GLU A 114 18.65 -9.18 -4.56
CA GLU A 114 18.80 -10.39 -5.37
C GLU A 114 18.67 -10.04 -6.85
N LEU A 115 19.54 -10.60 -7.67
CA LEU A 115 19.51 -10.61 -9.12
C LEU A 115 19.57 -12.05 -9.60
N LYS A 116 18.42 -12.55 -10.04
CA LYS A 116 18.30 -13.87 -10.64
C LYS A 116 18.05 -13.74 -12.13
N VAL A 117 18.77 -14.51 -12.93
CA VAL A 117 18.61 -14.54 -14.39
C VAL A 117 18.33 -15.95 -14.83
N THR A 118 17.22 -16.13 -15.55
CA THR A 118 16.84 -17.43 -16.13
C THR A 118 16.78 -17.33 -17.64
N ALA A 119 17.16 -18.40 -18.33
CA ALA A 119 17.18 -18.51 -19.78
C ALA A 119 16.29 -19.67 -20.22
N ARG A 120 15.41 -19.44 -21.20
CA ARG A 120 14.60 -20.51 -21.81
C ARG A 120 14.55 -20.34 -23.33
N PRO A 121 14.18 -21.39 -24.09
CA PRO A 121 13.95 -21.24 -25.53
C PRO A 121 12.85 -20.22 -25.81
N LEU A 122 13.04 -19.45 -26.88
CA LEU A 122 12.05 -18.48 -27.35
C LEU A 122 10.78 -19.13 -27.91
N ASP A 123 10.86 -20.39 -28.37
CA ASP A 123 9.68 -21.15 -28.78
C ASP A 123 8.82 -21.48 -27.56
N GLY A 124 7.61 -20.91 -27.51
CA GLY A 124 6.66 -21.12 -26.42
C GLY A 124 6.15 -22.56 -26.26
N ASN A 125 6.38 -23.42 -27.26
CA ASN A 125 6.05 -24.86 -27.21
C ASN A 125 7.25 -25.73 -26.80
N ALA A 126 8.43 -25.16 -26.59
CA ALA A 126 9.59 -25.92 -26.18
C ALA A 126 9.38 -26.50 -24.77
N THR A 127 9.69 -27.79 -24.62
CA THR A 127 9.57 -28.52 -23.35
C THR A 127 10.82 -28.40 -22.47
N GLU A 128 11.85 -27.69 -22.93
CA GLU A 128 13.09 -27.51 -22.17
C GLU A 128 12.83 -26.62 -20.95
N ALA A 129 13.28 -27.07 -19.79
CA ALA A 129 13.14 -26.31 -18.56
C ALA A 129 14.00 -25.04 -18.60
N PRO A 130 13.55 -23.92 -17.99
CA PRO A 130 14.38 -22.74 -17.83
C PRO A 130 15.69 -23.05 -17.09
N VAL A 131 16.80 -22.56 -17.61
CA VAL A 131 18.14 -22.68 -17.03
C VAL A 131 18.45 -21.42 -16.24
N GLU A 132 18.74 -21.55 -14.96
CA GLU A 132 19.23 -20.45 -14.14
C GLU A 132 20.71 -20.18 -14.42
N LEU A 133 21.06 -18.93 -14.72
CA LEU A 133 22.42 -18.52 -15.02
C LEU A 133 23.14 -18.18 -13.72
N LYS A 134 24.23 -18.88 -13.44
CA LYS A 134 25.09 -18.58 -12.30
C LYS A 134 25.98 -17.40 -12.61
N LEU A 135 25.86 -16.35 -11.80
CA LEU A 135 26.54 -15.08 -11.98
C LEU A 135 27.77 -15.00 -11.06
N LYS A 136 28.82 -14.36 -11.55
CA LYS A 136 30.01 -13.99 -10.78
C LYS A 136 30.18 -12.46 -10.85
N PRO A 137 30.20 -11.74 -9.73
CA PRO A 137 30.35 -10.28 -9.74
C PRO A 137 31.80 -9.94 -10.13
N VAL A 138 31.97 -9.05 -11.10
CA VAL A 138 33.30 -8.67 -11.63
C VAL A 138 33.63 -7.23 -11.32
N PHE A 139 32.65 -6.34 -11.47
CA PHE A 139 32.87 -4.91 -11.36
C PHE A 139 31.58 -4.20 -10.98
N ALA A 140 31.69 -3.24 -10.04
CA ALA A 140 30.70 -2.21 -9.81
C ALA A 140 31.39 -0.83 -9.87
N ALA A 141 30.80 0.14 -10.57
CA ALA A 141 31.39 1.49 -10.63
C ALA A 141 31.27 2.23 -9.29
N ALA A 142 30.25 1.92 -8.50
CA ALA A 142 30.16 2.29 -7.10
C ALA A 142 29.40 1.23 -6.29
N GLU A 143 29.80 1.07 -5.04
CA GLU A 143 29.20 0.17 -4.06
C GLU A 143 29.50 0.67 -2.65
N ASP A 144 28.62 0.33 -1.71
CA ASP A 144 28.87 0.51 -0.28
C ASP A 144 29.83 -0.58 0.22
N LYS A 145 30.75 -0.21 1.11
CA LYS A 145 31.81 -1.11 1.59
C LYS A 145 31.26 -2.32 2.32
N ASP A 146 30.15 -2.16 3.04
CA ASP A 146 29.54 -3.23 3.84
C ASP A 146 28.47 -3.99 3.03
N GLN A 147 28.09 -3.47 1.86
CA GLN A 147 27.03 -3.98 1.00
C GLN A 147 27.49 -4.01 -0.48
N PRO A 148 28.54 -4.80 -0.81
CA PRO A 148 29.16 -4.84 -2.14
C PRO A 148 28.30 -5.56 -3.18
N LEU A 149 28.71 -5.49 -4.46
CA LEU A 149 27.99 -6.09 -5.59
C LEU A 149 27.66 -7.58 -5.40
N GLY A 150 28.55 -8.34 -4.77
CA GLY A 150 28.36 -9.77 -4.55
C GLY A 150 27.15 -10.12 -3.70
N ASN A 151 26.68 -9.20 -2.87
CA ASN A 151 25.48 -9.39 -2.06
C ASN A 151 24.20 -9.46 -2.90
N ALA A 152 24.20 -8.96 -4.15
CA ALA A 152 23.04 -9.06 -5.03
C ALA A 152 22.81 -10.47 -5.59
N ILE A 153 23.67 -11.45 -5.29
CA ILE A 153 23.55 -12.82 -5.81
C ILE A 153 23.89 -13.89 -4.76
N ASP A 154 23.91 -13.51 -3.48
CA ASP A 154 24.36 -14.40 -2.41
C ASP A 154 23.22 -15.23 -1.78
N GLY A 155 21.97 -14.96 -2.17
CA GLY A 155 20.78 -15.64 -1.67
C GLY A 155 20.48 -15.38 -0.19
N LYS A 156 21.15 -14.42 0.45
CA LYS A 156 20.99 -14.17 1.89
C LYS A 156 19.92 -13.11 2.15
N PRO A 157 19.14 -13.26 3.23
CA PRO A 157 18.20 -12.23 3.64
C PRO A 157 18.97 -11.02 4.21
N ASN A 158 18.50 -9.81 3.89
CA ASN A 158 19.01 -8.52 4.41
C ASN A 158 20.40 -8.08 3.93
N THR A 159 21.02 -8.82 2.99
CA THR A 159 22.18 -8.37 2.22
C THR A 159 21.68 -7.74 0.90
N ALA A 160 22.43 -6.76 0.38
CA ALA A 160 22.14 -6.15 -0.91
C ALA A 160 23.41 -5.53 -1.51
N TRP A 161 23.44 -5.37 -2.83
CA TRP A 161 24.30 -4.37 -3.45
C TRP A 161 23.68 -3.00 -3.25
N VAL A 162 24.37 -2.15 -2.49
CA VAL A 162 23.88 -0.80 -2.15
C VAL A 162 24.71 0.25 -2.85
N VAL A 163 24.03 1.22 -3.47
CA VAL A 163 24.65 2.38 -4.10
C VAL A 163 24.10 3.63 -3.42
N ARG A 164 24.88 4.21 -2.49
CA ARG A 164 24.49 5.41 -1.71
C ARG A 164 24.89 6.73 -2.35
N THR A 165 25.35 6.73 -3.60
CA THR A 165 26.09 7.86 -4.14
C THR A 165 25.18 9.07 -4.43
N THR A 166 25.22 10.05 -3.53
CA THR A 166 24.73 11.44 -3.71
C THR A 166 25.45 12.21 -4.85
N ALA A 167 26.34 11.54 -5.59
CA ALA A 167 27.23 12.14 -6.58
C ALA A 167 26.56 12.46 -7.92
N LYS A 168 25.26 12.15 -8.11
CA LYS A 168 24.55 12.39 -9.38
C LYS A 168 25.24 11.70 -10.57
N LYS A 169 25.80 10.52 -10.33
CA LYS A 169 26.59 9.76 -11.30
C LYS A 169 25.86 8.49 -11.70
N ASP A 170 26.00 8.15 -12.97
CA ASP A 170 25.64 6.84 -13.48
C ASP A 170 26.53 5.78 -12.83
N ASN A 171 25.98 4.57 -12.71
CA ASN A 171 26.66 3.42 -12.16
C ASN A 171 26.43 2.22 -13.08
N ALA A 172 27.29 1.22 -12.99
CA ALA A 172 27.21 0.00 -13.76
C ALA A 172 27.72 -1.17 -12.92
N ALA A 173 27.05 -2.31 -13.04
CA ALA A 173 27.51 -3.60 -12.56
C ALA A 173 27.76 -4.55 -13.73
N VAL A 174 28.82 -5.34 -13.62
CA VAL A 174 29.17 -6.40 -14.57
C VAL A 174 29.20 -7.73 -13.84
N PHE A 175 28.50 -8.70 -14.41
CA PHE A 175 28.44 -10.08 -13.96
C PHE A 175 28.92 -11.00 -15.08
N GLU A 176 29.88 -11.86 -14.79
CA GLU A 176 30.24 -12.97 -15.66
C GLU A 176 29.33 -14.17 -15.42
N LEU A 177 29.10 -14.97 -16.45
CA LEU A 177 28.50 -16.28 -16.28
C LEU A 177 29.58 -17.28 -15.89
N GLU A 178 29.32 -18.14 -14.90
CA GLU A 178 30.24 -19.22 -14.52
C GLU A 178 30.51 -20.18 -15.70
N ALA A 179 29.50 -20.36 -16.55
CA ALA A 179 29.61 -21.08 -17.81
C ALA A 179 28.96 -20.24 -18.93
N PRO A 180 29.60 -20.09 -20.11
CA PRO A 180 28.99 -19.41 -21.23
C PRO A 180 27.63 -20.02 -21.60
N LEU A 181 26.62 -19.17 -21.76
CA LEU A 181 25.32 -19.60 -22.22
C LEU A 181 25.40 -19.87 -23.72
N ALA A 182 25.44 -21.15 -24.09
CA ALA A 182 25.46 -21.58 -25.48
C ALA A 182 24.26 -21.00 -26.27
N GLY A 183 23.08 -20.90 -25.64
CA GLY A 183 21.85 -20.36 -26.20
C GLY A 183 21.04 -21.37 -27.02
N PHE A 184 19.73 -21.16 -27.17
CA PHE A 184 18.79 -22.14 -27.74
C PHE A 184 18.55 -21.95 -29.24
N ALA A 185 18.28 -23.03 -29.98
CA ALA A 185 18.16 -23.00 -31.45
C ALA A 185 17.13 -21.99 -31.96
N SER A 186 16.00 -21.85 -31.26
CA SER A 186 14.93 -20.88 -31.54
C SER A 186 15.27 -19.44 -31.13
N GLY A 187 16.44 -19.20 -30.55
CA GLY A 187 16.71 -18.01 -29.75
C GLY A 187 16.37 -18.23 -28.27
N THR A 188 16.82 -17.31 -27.44
CA THR A 188 16.77 -17.37 -25.98
C THR A 188 15.93 -16.23 -25.43
N GLU A 189 14.99 -16.53 -24.54
CA GLU A 189 14.35 -15.56 -23.66
C GLU A 189 15.08 -15.54 -22.32
N LEU A 190 15.51 -14.36 -21.90
CA LEU A 190 16.15 -14.10 -20.61
C LEU A 190 15.16 -13.35 -19.71
N THR A 191 14.92 -13.86 -18.50
CA THR A 191 14.15 -13.17 -17.48
C THR A 191 15.06 -12.77 -16.34
N PHE A 192 15.14 -11.46 -16.10
CA PHE A 192 15.85 -10.83 -14.99
C PHE A 192 14.85 -10.53 -13.88
N GLU A 193 15.04 -11.15 -12.72
CA GLU A 193 14.30 -10.88 -11.50
C GLU A 193 15.21 -10.11 -10.54
N LEU A 194 14.85 -8.85 -10.28
CA LEU A 194 15.58 -7.96 -9.37
C LEU A 194 14.73 -7.74 -8.13
N LYS A 195 15.19 -8.16 -6.96
CA LYS A 195 14.50 -7.91 -5.68
C LYS A 195 15.23 -6.84 -4.88
N PHE A 196 14.48 -5.98 -4.21
CA PHE A 196 15.03 -4.88 -3.44
C PHE A 196 14.63 -4.98 -1.97
N LEU A 197 15.52 -4.56 -1.07
CA LEU A 197 15.21 -4.46 0.37
C LEU A 197 14.24 -3.31 0.68
N ASP A 198 14.18 -2.30 -0.20
CA ASP A 198 13.27 -1.17 -0.11
C ASP A 198 12.78 -0.78 -1.53
N LEU A 199 12.86 0.49 -1.93
CA LEU A 199 12.51 0.91 -3.29
C LEU A 199 13.61 0.56 -4.29
N GLY A 200 13.19 0.33 -5.53
CA GLY A 200 14.06 -0.16 -6.60
C GLY A 200 14.90 0.92 -7.29
N MET A 201 15.51 0.53 -8.40
CA MET A 201 16.24 1.44 -9.29
C MET A 201 15.28 2.34 -10.08
N GLY A 202 15.72 3.58 -10.33
CA GLY A 202 14.92 4.58 -11.05
C GLY A 202 15.08 4.50 -12.57
N ARG A 203 16.29 4.30 -13.09
CA ARG A 203 16.55 4.10 -14.52
C ARG A 203 17.67 3.10 -14.72
N MET A 204 17.46 2.13 -15.59
CA MET A 204 18.41 1.04 -15.80
C MET A 204 18.47 0.59 -17.25
N ARG A 205 19.53 -0.12 -17.62
CA ARG A 205 19.69 -0.73 -18.95
C ARG A 205 20.46 -2.03 -18.82
N PHE A 206 20.10 -3.01 -19.65
CA PHE A 206 20.71 -4.33 -19.67
C PHE A 206 21.53 -4.50 -20.94
N SER A 207 22.73 -5.05 -20.82
CA SER A 207 23.59 -5.39 -21.97
C SER A 207 24.19 -6.78 -21.83
N LEU A 208 24.44 -7.44 -22.96
CA LEU A 208 25.07 -8.76 -23.04
C LEU A 208 26.44 -8.66 -23.69
N SER A 209 27.34 -9.59 -23.37
CA SER A 209 28.62 -9.78 -24.07
C SER A 209 28.83 -11.23 -24.44
N THR A 210 29.50 -11.45 -25.56
CA THR A 210 29.99 -12.77 -26.01
C THR A 210 31.53 -12.85 -26.00
N GLU A 211 32.21 -11.82 -25.49
CA GLU A 211 33.68 -11.81 -25.40
C GLU A 211 34.19 -12.86 -24.40
N PRO A 212 35.35 -13.47 -24.65
CA PRO A 212 35.98 -14.36 -23.66
C PRO A 212 36.33 -13.61 -22.37
N ASN A 213 36.17 -14.29 -21.23
CA ASN A 213 36.32 -13.79 -19.85
C ASN A 213 37.77 -13.29 -19.54
N PRO A 214 37.97 -12.13 -18.83
CA PRO A 214 36.95 -11.31 -18.20
C PRO A 214 36.45 -10.12 -19.02
N ALA A 215 35.15 -9.83 -18.90
CA ALA A 215 34.53 -8.72 -19.60
C ALA A 215 34.92 -7.38 -18.94
N THR A 216 35.51 -6.47 -19.70
CA THR A 216 35.87 -5.15 -19.16
C THR A 216 34.68 -4.18 -19.17
N TRP A 217 34.67 -3.24 -18.22
CA TRP A 217 33.60 -2.24 -18.11
C TRP A 217 33.58 -1.23 -19.28
N ALA A 218 34.76 -0.93 -19.85
CA ALA A 218 34.91 -0.01 -20.97
C ALA A 218 34.72 -0.73 -22.31
N GLY A 219 34.11 -0.08 -23.29
CA GLY A 219 33.97 -0.64 -24.64
C GLY A 219 32.86 0.01 -25.44
N ASP A 220 32.86 -0.28 -26.73
CA ASP A 220 31.80 0.16 -27.64
C ASP A 220 30.52 -0.64 -27.42
N PHE A 221 29.39 0.02 -27.72
CA PHE A 221 28.07 -0.58 -27.65
C PHE A 221 27.49 -0.75 -29.05
N VAL A 222 26.71 -1.82 -29.24
CA VAL A 222 25.78 -1.90 -30.39
C VAL A 222 24.34 -2.04 -29.92
N PRO A 223 23.39 -1.43 -30.65
CA PRO A 223 21.99 -1.76 -30.49
C PRO A 223 21.72 -3.24 -30.71
N GLN A 224 20.83 -3.82 -29.90
CA GLN A 224 20.37 -5.21 -30.01
C GLN A 224 20.11 -5.61 -31.46
N HIS A 225 19.30 -4.81 -32.16
CA HIS A 225 18.84 -5.02 -33.52
C HIS A 225 19.95 -5.46 -34.48
N VAL A 226 21.10 -4.78 -34.48
CA VAL A 226 22.21 -5.10 -35.40
C VAL A 226 22.85 -6.44 -35.03
N GLY A 227 23.11 -6.66 -33.74
CA GLY A 227 23.72 -7.90 -33.26
C GLY A 227 22.82 -9.12 -33.51
N GLU A 228 21.51 -8.96 -33.34
CA GLU A 228 20.52 -10.00 -33.60
C GLU A 228 20.43 -10.35 -35.10
N ILE A 229 20.40 -9.34 -35.97
CA ILE A 229 20.40 -9.56 -37.42
C ILE A 229 21.64 -10.33 -37.85
N ARG A 230 22.82 -9.97 -37.32
CA ARG A 230 24.09 -10.68 -37.59
C ARG A 230 24.04 -12.13 -37.10
N ALA A 231 23.52 -12.37 -35.90
CA ALA A 231 23.40 -13.72 -35.34
C ALA A 231 22.46 -14.60 -36.18
N ILE A 232 21.29 -14.08 -36.57
CA ILE A 232 20.32 -14.81 -37.40
C ILE A 232 20.91 -15.11 -38.79
N LEU A 233 21.57 -14.13 -39.42
CA LEU A 233 22.23 -14.32 -40.73
C LEU A 233 23.35 -15.35 -40.65
N ALA A 234 24.19 -15.31 -39.62
CA ALA A 234 25.29 -16.26 -39.43
C ALA A 234 24.76 -17.70 -39.29
N ALA A 235 23.68 -17.90 -38.51
CA ALA A 235 23.05 -19.21 -38.35
C ALA A 235 22.37 -19.73 -39.64
N GLY A 236 21.85 -18.82 -40.47
CA GLY A 236 21.14 -19.15 -41.72
C GLY A 236 22.03 -19.27 -42.96
N GLY A 237 23.36 -19.36 -42.83
CA GLY A 237 24.27 -19.38 -43.97
C GLY A 237 24.22 -18.10 -44.81
N ASN A 238 24.06 -16.96 -44.13
CA ASN A 238 23.93 -15.62 -44.72
C ASN A 238 22.67 -15.47 -45.60
N LYS A 239 21.63 -16.26 -45.33
CA LYS A 239 20.28 -16.12 -45.87
C LYS A 239 19.29 -16.09 -44.70
N LEU A 240 18.15 -15.42 -44.87
CA LEU A 240 17.09 -15.41 -43.88
C LEU A 240 16.21 -16.66 -44.04
N PRO A 241 16.17 -17.59 -43.05
CA PRO A 241 15.22 -18.70 -43.07
C PRO A 241 13.80 -18.20 -42.85
N ASP A 242 12.81 -18.79 -43.52
CA ASP A 242 11.39 -18.41 -43.36
C ASP A 242 10.88 -18.57 -41.93
N THR A 243 11.45 -19.51 -41.18
CA THR A 243 11.13 -19.76 -39.75
C THR A 243 11.55 -18.62 -38.83
N GLN A 244 12.49 -17.77 -39.25
CA GLN A 244 13.01 -16.63 -38.47
C GLN A 244 12.43 -15.29 -38.93
N ARG A 245 11.38 -15.31 -39.75
CA ARG A 245 10.78 -14.11 -40.34
C ARG A 245 10.22 -13.15 -39.29
N GLU A 246 9.61 -13.66 -38.24
CA GLU A 246 9.03 -12.83 -37.16
C GLU A 246 10.12 -12.13 -36.35
N ALA A 247 11.12 -12.88 -35.89
CA ALA A 247 12.30 -12.34 -35.22
C ALA A 247 12.99 -11.28 -36.10
N MET A 248 13.18 -11.56 -37.39
CA MET A 248 13.78 -10.60 -38.31
C MET A 248 12.95 -9.34 -38.49
N THR A 249 11.62 -9.45 -38.59
CA THR A 249 10.74 -8.27 -38.71
C THR A 249 10.87 -7.39 -37.48
N ARG A 250 10.92 -7.99 -36.29
CA ARG A 250 11.12 -7.28 -35.03
C ARG A 250 12.46 -6.53 -35.00
N TRP A 251 13.56 -7.21 -35.32
CA TRP A 251 14.91 -6.63 -35.23
C TRP A 251 15.22 -5.66 -36.36
N PHE A 252 14.66 -5.86 -37.55
CA PHE A 252 14.80 -4.94 -38.67
C PHE A 252 13.89 -3.70 -38.53
N SER A 253 12.83 -3.79 -37.70
CA SER A 253 11.82 -2.74 -37.58
C SER A 253 12.35 -1.32 -37.37
N PRO A 254 13.40 -1.05 -36.58
CA PRO A 254 13.87 0.31 -36.36
C PRO A 254 14.62 0.91 -37.55
N PHE A 255 15.15 0.07 -38.45
CA PHE A 255 15.91 0.50 -39.63
C PHE A 255 15.03 0.65 -40.88
N ASP A 256 13.91 -0.06 -40.91
CA ASP A 256 12.93 0.03 -42.00
C ASP A 256 11.90 1.12 -41.69
N ALA A 257 11.91 2.22 -42.45
CA ALA A 257 11.06 3.38 -42.18
C ALA A 257 9.56 3.04 -42.07
N GLU A 258 9.07 2.11 -42.90
CA GLU A 258 7.66 1.68 -42.84
C GLU A 258 7.37 0.84 -41.60
N THR A 259 8.21 -0.14 -41.29
CA THR A 259 8.01 -0.98 -40.10
C THR A 259 8.18 -0.16 -38.82
N ALA A 260 9.15 0.76 -38.78
CA ALA A 260 9.37 1.68 -37.67
C ALA A 260 8.11 2.50 -37.37
N LYS A 261 7.43 3.00 -38.41
CA LYS A 261 6.18 3.76 -38.26
C LYS A 261 5.08 2.92 -37.62
N VAL A 262 4.90 1.67 -38.05
CA VAL A 262 3.90 0.75 -37.49
C VAL A 262 4.25 0.39 -36.04
N THR A 263 5.50 0.00 -35.77
CA THR A 263 5.95 -0.34 -34.41
C THR A 263 5.79 0.84 -33.45
N GLN A 264 6.07 2.07 -33.92
CA GLN A 264 5.87 3.26 -33.11
C GLN A 264 4.40 3.47 -32.76
N THR A 265 3.46 3.30 -33.71
CA THR A 265 2.02 3.41 -33.40
C THR A 265 1.54 2.38 -32.37
N VAL A 266 2.09 1.16 -32.39
CA VAL A 266 1.81 0.14 -31.37
C VAL A 266 2.37 0.57 -30.01
N ARG A 267 3.60 1.09 -29.96
CA ARG A 267 4.20 1.62 -28.72
C ARG A 267 3.40 2.78 -28.14
N ASP A 268 2.99 3.72 -28.98
CA ASP A 268 2.20 4.89 -28.56
C ASP A 268 0.84 4.46 -28.02
N HIS A 269 0.21 3.44 -28.62
CA HIS A 269 -1.04 2.87 -28.12
C HIS A 269 -0.88 2.23 -26.74
N ILE A 270 0.19 1.45 -26.52
CA ILE A 270 0.50 0.85 -25.22
C ILE A 270 0.76 1.94 -24.16
N LEU A 271 1.48 3.01 -24.53
CA LEU A 271 1.72 4.15 -23.63
C LEU A 271 0.44 4.93 -23.30
N ALA A 272 -0.56 4.90 -24.19
CA ALA A 272 -1.85 5.57 -24.02
C ALA A 272 -2.88 4.74 -23.24
N GLU A 273 -2.52 3.56 -22.71
CA GLU A 273 -3.42 2.79 -21.86
C GLU A 273 -3.94 3.64 -20.68
N PRO A 274 -5.26 3.63 -20.39
CA PRO A 274 -5.83 4.46 -19.33
C PRO A 274 -5.22 4.12 -17.97
N ARG A 275 -4.58 5.12 -17.35
CA ARG A 275 -4.02 4.99 -16.00
C ARG A 275 -4.99 5.57 -14.98
N PRO A 276 -5.06 4.99 -13.77
CA PRO A 276 -5.77 5.64 -12.68
C PRO A 276 -5.11 7.00 -12.41
N PRO A 277 -5.89 8.09 -12.26
CA PRO A 277 -5.34 9.38 -11.87
C PRO A 277 -4.73 9.24 -10.48
N LEU A 278 -3.40 9.27 -10.40
CA LEU A 278 -2.68 9.29 -9.12
C LEU A 278 -2.67 10.72 -8.61
N THR A 279 -3.11 10.91 -7.37
CA THR A 279 -3.03 12.20 -6.66
C THR A 279 -1.95 12.09 -5.60
N GLU A 280 -1.02 13.04 -5.57
CA GLU A 280 -0.06 13.14 -4.48
C GLU A 280 -0.81 13.40 -3.16
N VAL A 281 -0.57 12.54 -2.18
CA VAL A 281 -1.14 12.67 -0.84
C VAL A 281 -0.01 12.69 0.17
N TYR A 282 -0.05 13.65 1.10
CA TYR A 282 0.85 13.67 2.23
C TYR A 282 0.47 12.53 3.19
N THR A 283 1.44 11.67 3.49
CA THR A 283 1.30 10.57 4.45
C THR A 283 2.36 10.71 5.54
N THR A 284 2.07 10.21 6.74
CA THR A 284 3.05 10.14 7.84
C THR A 284 3.79 8.81 7.78
N ILE A 285 5.12 8.86 7.83
CA ILE A 285 5.99 7.69 8.00
C ILE A 285 6.28 7.45 9.49
N ALA A 286 6.55 6.20 9.86
CA ALA A 286 6.98 5.88 11.22
C ALA A 286 8.36 6.50 11.50
N GLY A 287 8.58 6.95 12.74
CA GLY A 287 9.80 7.66 13.17
C GLY A 287 9.59 9.13 13.53
N GLY A 288 8.44 9.45 14.15
CA GLY A 288 7.94 10.81 14.41
C GLY A 288 8.99 11.86 14.79
N GLN A 289 8.76 13.10 14.37
CA GLN A 289 9.67 14.23 14.62
C GLN A 289 9.55 14.74 16.06
N ASP A 290 10.63 15.36 16.55
CA ASP A 290 10.60 16.09 17.82
C ASP A 290 9.51 17.16 17.80
N VAL A 291 8.64 17.13 18.82
CA VAL A 291 7.60 18.13 19.03
C VAL A 291 8.14 19.20 19.98
N PHE A 292 7.84 20.48 19.70
CA PHE A 292 8.33 21.60 20.50
C PHE A 292 7.17 22.44 21.04
N LEU A 293 7.34 22.98 22.24
CA LEU A 293 6.50 24.06 22.74
C LEU A 293 6.81 25.33 21.95
N LEU A 294 5.80 25.87 21.27
CA LEU A 294 5.94 27.06 20.44
C LEU A 294 5.55 28.30 21.23
N ARG A 295 6.37 29.35 21.14
CA ARG A 295 6.00 30.67 21.68
C ARG A 295 4.84 31.22 20.85
N ARG A 296 3.65 31.34 21.44
CA ARG A 296 2.43 31.86 20.78
C ARG A 296 2.01 31.10 19.51
N GLY A 297 2.45 29.84 19.34
CA GLY A 297 2.16 29.03 18.16
C GLY A 297 3.04 29.31 16.93
N GLU A 298 4.07 30.15 17.04
CA GLU A 298 5.01 30.43 15.94
C GLU A 298 5.95 29.23 15.72
N VAL A 299 5.91 28.64 14.52
CA VAL A 299 6.65 27.41 14.17
C VAL A 299 8.16 27.58 14.27
N ASP A 300 8.66 28.78 13.97
CA ASP A 300 10.08 29.12 14.04
C ASP A 300 10.55 29.48 15.45
N ASN A 301 9.63 29.71 16.39
CA ASN A 301 9.92 30.20 17.73
C ASN A 301 9.75 29.10 18.78
N LYS A 302 10.64 28.11 18.71
CA LYS A 302 10.66 26.94 19.58
C LYS A 302 11.27 27.29 20.93
N LEU A 303 10.53 27.03 22.02
CA LEU A 303 10.99 27.27 23.40
C LEU A 303 11.77 26.07 23.93
N GLY A 304 11.14 24.90 23.93
CA GLY A 304 11.70 23.67 24.46
C GLY A 304 11.02 22.47 23.85
N LYS A 305 11.70 21.33 23.88
CA LYS A 305 11.13 20.05 23.41
C LYS A 305 9.97 19.66 24.32
N ALA A 306 8.85 19.28 23.70
CA ALA A 306 7.68 18.76 24.39
C ALA A 306 7.89 17.25 24.56
N GLU A 307 8.07 16.83 25.81
CA GLU A 307 8.13 15.42 26.16
C GLU A 307 6.72 14.87 26.41
N PRO A 308 6.46 13.57 26.12
CA PRO A 308 5.23 12.92 26.53
C PRO A 308 4.99 13.08 28.03
N GLY A 309 3.73 13.22 28.44
CA GLY A 309 3.35 13.38 29.84
C GLY A 309 1.85 13.22 30.06
N PHE A 310 1.45 13.16 31.33
CA PHE A 310 0.04 12.99 31.73
C PHE A 310 -0.60 14.31 32.16
N LEU A 311 -1.93 14.38 32.12
CA LEU A 311 -2.67 15.55 32.62
C LEU A 311 -2.53 15.65 34.14
N GLN A 312 -1.76 16.64 34.59
CA GLN A 312 -1.39 16.80 36.00
C GLN A 312 -2.59 16.96 36.94
N VAL A 313 -3.66 17.61 36.47
CA VAL A 313 -4.89 17.82 37.26
C VAL A 313 -5.62 16.51 37.60
N LEU A 314 -5.36 15.43 36.86
CA LEU A 314 -5.94 14.11 37.10
C LEU A 314 -4.98 13.18 37.86
N LEU A 315 -3.80 13.66 38.24
CA LEU A 315 -2.87 12.90 39.06
C LEU A 315 -3.22 13.04 40.54
N ARG A 316 -3.20 11.92 41.26
CA ARG A 316 -3.32 11.88 42.71
C ARG A 316 -1.93 11.60 43.29
N GLY A 317 -1.25 12.66 43.74
CA GLY A 317 0.12 12.61 44.28
C GLY A 317 1.17 13.22 43.34
N ASP A 318 2.45 13.01 43.67
CA ASP A 318 3.56 13.51 42.85
C ASP A 318 3.54 12.91 41.43
N PRO A 319 3.82 13.72 40.39
CA PRO A 319 3.73 13.26 39.02
C PRO A 319 4.77 12.16 38.75
N PRO A 320 4.37 10.97 38.31
CA PRO A 320 5.34 9.98 37.86
C PRO A 320 6.09 10.52 36.64
N PRO A 321 7.38 10.20 36.46
CA PRO A 321 8.06 10.43 35.19
C PRO A 321 7.27 9.74 34.06
N ALA A 322 7.11 10.39 32.91
CA ALA A 322 6.40 9.79 31.77
C ALA A 322 7.08 8.52 31.22
N THR A 323 8.35 8.29 31.58
CA THR A 323 9.13 7.08 31.34
C THR A 323 8.87 5.95 32.36
N GLN A 324 8.07 6.19 33.40
CA GLN A 324 7.78 5.25 34.48
C GLN A 324 6.28 5.24 34.80
N THR A 325 5.47 4.67 33.92
CA THR A 325 4.17 4.12 34.33
C THR A 325 4.00 2.73 33.74
N ALA A 326 4.50 1.75 34.48
CA ALA A 326 3.89 0.44 34.59
C ALA A 326 3.80 0.18 36.09
N THR A 327 2.63 -0.16 36.61
CA THR A 327 2.44 -0.56 38.02
C THR A 327 3.10 -1.90 38.36
N THR A 328 4.04 -2.38 37.53
CA THR A 328 4.84 -3.59 37.69
C THR A 328 6.14 -3.43 36.90
N PRO A 329 7.32 -3.76 37.46
CA PRO A 329 8.57 -3.67 36.72
C PRO A 329 8.57 -4.71 35.57
N PRO A 330 9.01 -4.32 34.36
CA PRO A 330 10.40 -4.60 34.03
C PRO A 330 11.12 -3.42 33.38
N ALA A 331 12.45 -3.51 33.37
CA ALA A 331 13.43 -2.52 32.94
C ALA A 331 13.45 -2.21 31.42
N THR A 332 12.30 -2.01 30.78
CA THR A 332 12.20 -1.72 29.34
C THR A 332 11.29 -0.51 29.13
N PRO A 333 11.68 0.49 28.30
CA PRO A 333 10.81 1.61 27.98
C PRO A 333 9.50 1.10 27.35
N THR A 334 8.37 1.32 28.01
CA THR A 334 7.06 0.96 27.49
C THR A 334 6.68 1.88 26.33
N ASP A 335 6.02 1.36 25.29
CA ASP A 335 5.39 2.18 24.23
C ASP A 335 4.53 3.29 24.91
N PRO A 336 4.71 4.58 24.56
CA PRO A 336 3.96 5.68 25.16
C PRO A 336 2.44 5.48 25.12
N ARG A 337 1.92 4.72 24.15
CA ARG A 337 0.48 4.39 24.06
C ARG A 337 0.04 3.40 25.13
N ILE A 338 0.90 2.44 25.49
CA ILE A 338 0.63 1.49 26.58
C ILE A 338 0.66 2.23 27.91
N ALA A 339 1.68 3.07 28.13
CA ALA A 339 1.77 3.90 29.33
C ALA A 339 0.54 4.80 29.50
N LEU A 340 0.05 5.40 28.39
CA LEU A 340 -1.20 6.17 28.41
C LEU A 340 -2.43 5.31 28.73
N ALA A 341 -2.55 4.11 28.16
CA ALA A 341 -3.68 3.22 28.44
C ALA A 341 -3.71 2.79 29.92
N ASP A 342 -2.55 2.46 30.49
CA ASP A 342 -2.41 2.10 31.90
C ASP A 342 -2.77 3.28 32.80
N TRP A 343 -2.29 4.50 32.49
CA TRP A 343 -2.64 5.70 33.24
C TRP A 343 -4.13 6.05 33.14
N ILE A 344 -4.73 5.93 31.96
CA ILE A 344 -6.16 6.22 31.75
C ILE A 344 -7.05 5.29 32.59
N THR A 345 -6.65 4.03 32.76
CA THR A 345 -7.43 3.00 33.47
C THR A 345 -7.09 2.88 34.96
N ASN A 346 -6.00 3.50 35.43
CA ASN A 346 -5.59 3.46 36.83
C ASN A 346 -6.52 4.32 37.71
N VAL A 347 -7.19 3.70 38.68
CA VAL A 347 -8.15 4.36 39.58
C VAL A 347 -7.51 5.07 40.79
N ASP A 348 -6.30 4.67 41.16
CA ASP A 348 -5.62 5.17 42.35
C ASP A 348 -4.79 6.41 42.03
N ARG A 349 -4.07 6.38 40.91
CA ARG A 349 -3.08 7.39 40.52
C ARG A 349 -3.32 8.03 39.15
N GLY A 350 -4.34 7.58 38.42
CA GLY A 350 -4.61 8.01 37.05
C GLY A 350 -6.03 8.53 36.83
N ALA A 351 -6.43 8.57 35.55
CA ALA A 351 -7.73 9.09 35.13
C ALA A 351 -8.88 8.09 35.30
N GLY A 352 -8.62 6.91 35.88
CA GLY A 352 -9.59 5.82 36.02
C GLY A 352 -10.94 6.22 36.64
N PRO A 353 -11.02 7.06 37.70
CA PRO A 353 -12.31 7.44 38.27
C PRO A 353 -13.15 8.29 37.30
N LEU A 354 -12.51 9.15 36.51
CA LEU A 354 -13.20 9.93 35.48
C LEU A 354 -13.60 9.03 34.31
N LEU A 355 -12.70 8.15 33.86
CA LEU A 355 -12.99 7.17 32.81
C LEU A 355 -14.21 6.30 33.16
N ALA A 356 -14.29 5.82 34.40
CA ALA A 356 -15.40 4.99 34.85
C ALA A 356 -16.73 5.73 34.74
N ARG A 357 -16.80 6.98 35.22
CA ARG A 357 -18.01 7.82 35.11
C ARG A 357 -18.41 8.07 33.67
N VAL A 358 -17.45 8.46 32.82
CA VAL A 358 -17.69 8.73 31.40
C VAL A 358 -18.17 7.46 30.69
N MET A 359 -17.54 6.31 30.95
CA MET A 359 -17.89 5.05 30.31
C MET A 359 -19.30 4.60 30.73
N VAL A 360 -19.60 4.63 32.03
CA VAL A 360 -20.94 4.31 32.54
C VAL A 360 -21.99 5.23 31.96
N ASN A 361 -21.73 6.54 31.89
CA ASN A 361 -22.65 7.51 31.31
C ASN A 361 -22.95 7.19 29.84
N ARG A 362 -21.94 6.81 29.06
CA ARG A 362 -22.13 6.36 27.67
C ARG A 362 -22.93 5.07 27.56
N LEU A 363 -22.68 4.09 28.43
CA LEU A 363 -23.48 2.86 28.47
C LEU A 363 -24.95 3.17 28.78
N TRP A 364 -25.17 4.07 29.75
CA TRP A 364 -26.49 4.53 30.12
C TRP A 364 -27.19 5.24 28.96
N GLN A 365 -26.51 6.22 28.34
CA GLN A 365 -26.98 6.93 27.15
C GLN A 365 -27.35 5.97 26.01
N HIS A 366 -26.55 4.94 25.75
CA HIS A 366 -26.87 3.94 24.71
C HIS A 366 -28.06 3.04 25.06
N HIS A 367 -28.55 3.03 26.29
CA HIS A 367 -29.74 2.28 26.71
C HIS A 367 -30.99 3.16 26.81
N PHE A 368 -30.85 4.38 27.33
CA PHE A 368 -31.93 5.32 27.64
C PHE A 368 -32.05 6.50 26.67
N GLY A 369 -31.07 6.71 25.78
CA GLY A 369 -31.04 7.83 24.82
C GLY A 369 -30.22 9.01 25.33
N GLU A 370 -30.45 9.42 26.57
CA GLU A 370 -29.71 10.48 27.25
C GLU A 370 -28.83 9.90 28.38
N GLY A 371 -27.67 10.49 28.61
CA GLY A 371 -26.81 10.13 29.74
C GLY A 371 -27.38 10.59 31.08
N ILE A 372 -26.88 10.04 32.18
CA ILE A 372 -27.10 10.62 33.52
C ILE A 372 -26.55 12.05 33.57
N VAL A 373 -25.43 12.28 32.90
CA VAL A 373 -24.90 13.59 32.51
C VAL A 373 -25.28 13.83 31.05
N GLY A 374 -26.09 14.85 30.79
CA GLY A 374 -26.63 15.19 29.46
C GLY A 374 -25.56 15.59 28.44
N THR A 375 -24.38 16.02 28.90
CA THR A 375 -23.22 16.37 28.07
C THR A 375 -22.17 15.24 28.05
N PRO A 376 -22.27 14.21 27.18
CA PRO A 376 -21.43 13.02 27.24
C PRO A 376 -19.93 13.28 27.00
N ASN A 377 -19.57 14.40 26.38
CA ASN A 377 -18.19 14.81 26.11
C ASN A 377 -17.66 15.89 27.07
N ASP A 378 -18.48 16.43 27.98
CA ASP A 378 -18.06 17.45 28.93
C ASP A 378 -18.60 17.14 30.33
N PHE A 379 -17.70 16.70 31.22
CA PHE A 379 -17.96 16.46 32.64
C PHE A 379 -17.40 17.59 33.52
N GLY A 380 -16.94 18.68 32.89
CA GLY A 380 -16.40 19.86 33.54
C GLY A 380 -17.48 20.86 33.98
N ALA A 381 -17.05 22.05 34.37
CA ALA A 381 -17.94 23.09 34.89
C ALA A 381 -18.92 23.67 33.84
N GLN A 382 -18.66 23.44 32.55
CA GLN A 382 -19.53 23.86 31.44
C GLN A 382 -20.50 22.74 31.01
N GLY A 383 -20.29 21.51 31.50
CA GLY A 383 -21.18 20.39 31.26
C GLY A 383 -22.37 20.36 32.21
N ASP A 384 -23.35 19.53 31.89
CA ASP A 384 -24.51 19.28 32.73
C ASP A 384 -24.12 18.58 34.03
N ARG A 385 -24.88 18.85 35.09
CA ARG A 385 -24.76 18.09 36.33
C ARG A 385 -25.46 16.74 36.18
N PRO A 386 -24.97 15.67 36.83
CA PRO A 386 -25.65 14.39 36.80
C PRO A 386 -27.05 14.52 37.41
N THR A 387 -28.07 14.01 36.72
CA THR A 387 -29.44 13.95 37.23
C THR A 387 -29.53 13.06 38.47
N HIS A 388 -28.75 11.96 38.48
CA HIS A 388 -28.68 10.96 39.54
C HIS A 388 -27.21 10.73 39.95
N PRO A 389 -26.60 11.63 40.75
CA PRO A 389 -25.17 11.54 41.09
C PRO A 389 -24.81 10.24 41.81
N GLU A 390 -25.62 9.81 42.78
CA GLU A 390 -25.35 8.58 43.55
C GLU A 390 -25.40 7.33 42.67
N LEU A 391 -26.33 7.29 41.70
CA LEU A 391 -26.43 6.20 40.74
C LEU A 391 -25.19 6.15 39.83
N LEU A 392 -24.74 7.31 39.34
CA LEU A 392 -23.54 7.40 38.51
C LEU A 392 -22.30 6.90 39.27
N GLU A 393 -22.10 7.36 40.50
CA GLU A 393 -20.98 6.92 41.35
C GLU A 393 -21.06 5.41 41.64
N TRP A 394 -22.25 4.91 41.95
CA TRP A 394 -22.44 3.48 42.23
C TRP A 394 -22.14 2.62 41.01
N LEU A 395 -22.67 2.95 39.83
CA LEU A 395 -22.40 2.22 38.59
C LEU A 395 -20.91 2.32 38.21
N ALA A 396 -20.26 3.47 38.41
CA ALA A 396 -18.82 3.63 38.17
C ALA A 396 -17.99 2.73 39.09
N ALA A 397 -18.35 2.65 40.37
CA ALA A 397 -17.72 1.73 41.33
C ALA A 397 -17.96 0.25 40.97
N GLN A 398 -19.14 -0.10 40.45
CA GLN A 398 -19.43 -1.45 39.94
C GLN A 398 -18.55 -1.79 38.72
N LEU A 399 -18.34 -0.85 37.80
CA LEU A 399 -17.48 -1.07 36.64
C LEU A 399 -16.03 -1.34 37.05
N VAL A 400 -15.50 -0.55 37.99
CA VAL A 400 -14.14 -0.70 38.51
C VAL A 400 -13.99 -2.03 39.27
N SER A 401 -14.86 -2.30 40.24
CA SER A 401 -14.80 -3.54 41.04
C SER A 401 -15.08 -4.81 40.23
N GLY A 402 -15.86 -4.71 39.15
CA GLY A 402 -16.09 -5.78 38.17
C GLY A 402 -14.94 -6.01 37.18
N GLY A 403 -13.81 -5.31 37.33
CA GLY A 403 -12.62 -5.46 36.49
C GLY A 403 -12.82 -4.94 35.08
N TRP A 404 -13.50 -3.80 34.92
CA TRP A 404 -13.74 -3.12 33.63
C TRP A 404 -14.54 -3.92 32.60
N LYS A 405 -15.25 -4.97 33.03
CA LYS A 405 -16.11 -5.79 32.17
C LYS A 405 -17.44 -5.07 31.91
N LEU A 406 -17.69 -4.72 30.65
CA LEU A 406 -18.92 -4.01 30.27
C LEU A 406 -20.18 -4.90 30.31
N LYS A 407 -20.07 -6.17 29.90
CA LYS A 407 -21.22 -7.08 29.74
C LYS A 407 -22.07 -7.29 31.02
N PRO A 408 -21.47 -7.52 32.20
CA PRO A 408 -22.23 -7.59 33.45
C PRO A 408 -23.03 -6.31 33.73
N LEU A 409 -22.42 -5.14 33.48
CA LEU A 409 -23.06 -3.85 33.71
C LEU A 409 -24.22 -3.59 32.73
N HIS A 410 -24.06 -3.95 31.45
CA HIS A 410 -25.19 -3.93 30.50
C HIS A 410 -26.35 -4.79 31.01
N LYS A 411 -26.07 -6.03 31.47
CA LYS A 411 -27.10 -6.92 32.01
C LYS A 411 -27.80 -6.30 33.22
N GLN A 412 -27.04 -5.69 34.12
CA GLN A 412 -27.58 -5.04 35.32
C GLN A 412 -28.51 -3.87 34.98
N ILE A 413 -28.13 -3.03 34.02
CA ILE A 413 -28.98 -1.95 33.52
C ILE A 413 -30.25 -2.51 32.88
N MET A 414 -30.13 -3.50 31.98
CA MET A 414 -31.26 -4.08 31.25
C MET A 414 -32.24 -4.87 32.12
N LEU A 415 -31.80 -5.34 33.29
CA LEU A 415 -32.64 -6.02 34.27
C LEU A 415 -33.18 -5.08 35.36
N SER A 416 -32.87 -3.78 35.29
CA SER A 416 -33.40 -2.79 36.23
C SER A 416 -34.89 -2.52 35.97
N ALA A 417 -35.63 -2.20 37.02
CA ALA A 417 -37.02 -1.77 36.90
C ALA A 417 -37.17 -0.56 35.96
N ALA A 418 -36.22 0.38 36.00
CA ALA A 418 -36.20 1.57 35.14
C ALA A 418 -36.10 1.22 33.64
N TYR A 419 -35.27 0.25 33.27
CA TYR A 419 -35.16 -0.17 31.86
C TYR A 419 -36.38 -0.98 31.39
N GLN A 420 -37.02 -1.71 32.29
CA GLN A 420 -38.15 -2.59 31.97
C GLN A 420 -39.53 -1.92 32.01
N GLN A 421 -39.58 -0.60 32.22
CA GLN A 421 -40.85 0.13 32.23
C GLN A 421 -41.55 0.11 30.86
N SER A 422 -42.87 0.28 30.88
CA SER A 422 -43.66 0.50 29.67
C SER A 422 -43.29 1.83 29.00
N HIS A 423 -43.63 1.96 27.72
CA HIS A 423 -43.53 3.24 27.00
C HIS A 423 -44.79 4.10 27.17
N ASP A 424 -45.76 3.64 27.97
CA ASP A 424 -47.04 4.30 28.20
C ASP A 424 -46.84 5.64 28.93
N VAL A 425 -47.48 6.68 28.40
CA VAL A 425 -47.38 8.03 28.93
C VAL A 425 -48.68 8.46 29.60
N THR A 426 -48.61 8.77 30.90
CA THR A 426 -49.73 9.36 31.66
C THR A 426 -49.63 10.88 31.68
N ALA A 427 -50.76 11.58 31.53
CA ALA A 427 -50.79 13.04 31.53
C ALA A 427 -50.24 13.68 32.82
N GLU A 428 -50.44 13.02 33.96
CA GLU A 428 -49.96 13.48 35.27
C GLU A 428 -48.42 13.51 35.34
N ASN A 429 -47.76 12.39 35.02
CA ASN A 429 -46.29 12.33 35.01
C ASN A 429 -45.68 13.22 33.93
N LEU A 430 -46.31 13.31 32.74
CA LEU A 430 -45.83 14.18 31.67
C LEU A 430 -45.85 15.66 32.08
N ALA A 431 -46.85 16.09 32.87
CA ALA A 431 -46.92 17.46 33.37
C ALA A 431 -45.84 17.75 34.43
N LEU A 432 -45.44 16.74 35.22
CA LEU A 432 -44.44 16.88 36.28
C LEU A 432 -43.00 16.78 35.77
N ASP A 433 -42.73 15.87 34.84
CA ASP A 433 -41.41 15.63 34.27
C ASP A 433 -41.51 15.40 32.75
N PRO A 434 -41.70 16.47 31.96
CA PRO A 434 -41.83 16.38 30.51
C PRO A 434 -40.58 15.83 29.81
N ALA A 435 -39.41 15.93 30.45
CA ALA A 435 -38.14 15.48 29.92
C ALA A 435 -37.80 14.03 30.33
N ASN A 436 -38.69 13.35 31.07
CA ASN A 436 -38.50 11.99 31.56
C ASN A 436 -37.17 11.80 32.34
N ARG A 437 -36.72 12.84 33.06
CA ARG A 437 -35.48 12.81 33.85
C ARG A 437 -35.54 11.75 34.95
N TYR A 438 -36.72 11.50 35.53
CA TYR A 438 -36.94 10.50 36.57
C TYR A 438 -37.24 9.11 36.04
N LEU A 439 -37.18 8.91 34.71
CA LEU A 439 -37.28 7.60 34.06
C LEU A 439 -38.58 6.89 34.45
N TRP A 440 -39.72 7.58 34.32
CA TRP A 440 -41.04 7.07 34.67
C TRP A 440 -41.77 6.40 33.49
N HIS A 441 -41.15 6.41 32.30
CA HIS A 441 -41.47 5.51 31.20
C HIS A 441 -40.24 5.20 30.33
N TYR A 442 -40.27 4.14 29.53
CA TYR A 442 -39.26 3.89 28.50
C TYR A 442 -39.47 4.82 27.30
N GLN A 443 -38.39 5.45 26.82
CA GLN A 443 -38.43 6.30 25.63
C GLN A 443 -37.99 5.49 24.40
N PRO A 444 -38.88 5.27 23.40
CA PRO A 444 -38.49 4.66 22.14
C PRO A 444 -37.43 5.48 21.42
N ARG A 445 -36.49 4.79 20.77
CA ARG A 445 -35.34 5.41 20.10
C ARG A 445 -35.33 5.05 18.62
N ARG A 446 -34.92 6.01 17.81
CA ARG A 446 -34.69 5.78 16.38
C ARG A 446 -33.48 4.84 16.21
N LEU A 447 -33.56 3.99 15.20
CA LEU A 447 -32.43 3.14 14.82
C LEU A 447 -31.31 3.97 14.20
N ASP A 448 -30.07 3.67 14.60
CA ASP A 448 -28.86 4.22 13.98
C ASP A 448 -28.71 3.75 12.53
N ALA A 449 -27.96 4.51 11.73
CA ALA A 449 -27.61 4.17 10.34
C ALA A 449 -27.13 2.72 10.15
N GLU A 450 -26.23 2.26 11.01
CA GLU A 450 -25.67 0.91 10.99
C GLU A 450 -26.73 -0.15 11.28
N LEU A 451 -27.62 0.13 12.24
CA LEU A 451 -28.74 -0.75 12.59
C LEU A 451 -29.75 -0.83 11.45
N ILE A 452 -30.08 0.29 10.80
CA ILE A 452 -30.97 0.33 9.63
C ILE A 452 -30.38 -0.52 8.51
N ARG A 453 -29.10 -0.30 8.16
CA ARG A 453 -28.42 -1.05 7.11
C ARG A 453 -28.35 -2.55 7.41
N ASP A 454 -27.91 -2.91 8.62
CA ASP A 454 -27.78 -4.31 9.03
C ASP A 454 -29.16 -4.99 9.10
N SER A 455 -30.21 -4.27 9.51
CA SER A 455 -31.58 -4.80 9.52
C SER A 455 -32.09 -5.08 8.10
N LEU A 456 -31.82 -4.21 7.14
CA LEU A 456 -32.16 -4.44 5.74
C LEU A 456 -31.47 -5.67 5.17
N LEU A 457 -30.17 -5.86 5.45
CA LEU A 457 -29.43 -7.06 5.06
C LEU A 457 -29.93 -8.33 5.78
N ALA A 458 -30.35 -8.20 7.04
CA ALA A 458 -30.90 -9.32 7.79
C ALA A 458 -32.24 -9.77 7.19
N ILE A 459 -33.11 -8.82 6.86
CA ILE A 459 -34.41 -9.06 6.20
C ILE A 459 -34.19 -9.69 4.82
N GLY A 460 -33.22 -9.19 4.04
CA GLY A 460 -32.85 -9.76 2.74
C GLY A 460 -32.10 -11.10 2.81
N GLY A 461 -31.90 -11.67 4.00
CA GLY A 461 -31.31 -13.00 4.20
C GLY A 461 -29.80 -13.10 3.89
N ASN A 462 -29.11 -11.98 3.67
CA ASN A 462 -27.72 -11.94 3.20
C ASN A 462 -26.75 -11.29 4.19
N LEU A 463 -27.17 -10.94 5.40
CA LEU A 463 -26.28 -10.40 6.43
C LEU A 463 -25.22 -11.43 6.84
N ASP A 464 -23.96 -11.11 6.57
CA ASP A 464 -22.82 -11.87 7.11
C ASP A 464 -22.59 -11.49 8.58
N LYS A 465 -22.79 -12.47 9.47
CA LYS A 465 -22.68 -12.37 10.93
C LYS A 465 -21.29 -12.74 11.47
N ASN A 466 -20.32 -13.07 10.61
CA ASN A 466 -18.97 -13.45 11.02
C ASN A 466 -18.30 -12.34 11.84
N MET A 467 -17.99 -12.69 13.09
CA MET A 467 -17.35 -11.78 14.03
C MET A 467 -15.84 -11.76 13.85
N TYR A 468 -15.23 -10.60 14.13
CA TYR A 468 -13.78 -10.37 14.16
C TYR A 468 -13.07 -10.51 12.81
N GLY A 469 -11.77 -10.22 12.77
CA GLY A 469 -10.99 -10.18 11.54
C GLY A 469 -10.91 -8.77 10.93
N PRO A 470 -10.20 -8.62 9.80
CA PRO A 470 -9.91 -7.31 9.23
C PRO A 470 -11.17 -6.61 8.73
N SER A 471 -11.17 -5.28 8.82
CA SER A 471 -12.23 -4.45 8.26
C SER A 471 -12.20 -4.48 6.72
N ILE A 472 -13.37 -4.43 6.10
CA ILE A 472 -13.52 -4.51 4.63
C ILE A 472 -13.89 -3.13 4.08
N LEU A 473 -13.23 -2.71 2.99
CA LEU A 473 -13.46 -1.39 2.38
C LEU A 473 -14.78 -1.32 1.61
N ASP A 474 -15.16 -2.41 0.95
CA ASP A 474 -16.33 -2.43 0.09
C ASP A 474 -17.64 -2.48 0.91
N ASN A 475 -18.72 -1.96 0.33
CA ASN A 475 -20.08 -2.06 0.86
C ASN A 475 -20.62 -3.50 0.72
N THR A 476 -19.97 -4.44 1.43
CA THR A 476 -20.29 -5.86 1.46
C THR A 476 -21.46 -6.17 2.39
N PRO A 477 -22.14 -7.32 2.26
CA PRO A 477 -23.21 -7.72 3.18
C PRO A 477 -22.79 -7.99 4.63
N ARG A 478 -21.55 -7.67 5.00
CA ARG A 478 -21.04 -7.78 6.37
C ARG A 478 -21.66 -6.72 7.28
N ARG A 479 -21.81 -7.07 8.56
CA ARG A 479 -22.24 -6.14 9.61
C ARG A 479 -21.46 -4.84 9.56
N SER A 480 -22.17 -3.73 9.67
CA SER A 480 -21.64 -2.37 9.48
C SER A 480 -20.48 -2.04 10.42
N VAL A 481 -20.45 -2.63 11.62
CA VAL A 481 -19.35 -2.48 12.60
C VAL A 481 -17.99 -3.00 12.11
N TYR A 482 -17.97 -3.88 11.10
CA TYR A 482 -16.74 -4.43 10.51
C TYR A 482 -16.38 -3.76 9.18
N LEU A 483 -17.11 -2.73 8.75
CA LEU A 483 -16.76 -1.97 7.56
C LEU A 483 -15.63 -0.99 7.89
N ARG A 484 -14.72 -0.82 6.93
CA ARG A 484 -13.64 0.15 7.03
C ARG A 484 -14.17 1.52 6.66
N VAL A 485 -14.09 2.47 7.57
CA VAL A 485 -14.48 3.86 7.29
C VAL A 485 -13.35 4.56 6.52
N LYS A 486 -13.65 4.98 5.28
CA LYS A 486 -12.77 5.82 4.47
C LYS A 486 -13.29 7.25 4.51
N ARG A 487 -12.52 8.16 5.13
CA ARG A 487 -12.93 9.57 5.34
C ARG A 487 -13.28 10.30 4.04
N SER A 488 -12.71 9.90 2.91
CA SER A 488 -12.98 10.48 1.60
C SER A 488 -14.11 9.77 0.82
N GLU A 489 -14.67 8.69 1.36
CA GLU A 489 -15.68 7.86 0.68
C GLU A 489 -16.60 7.23 1.71
N LEU A 490 -17.59 8.02 2.14
CA LEU A 490 -18.61 7.56 3.10
C LEU A 490 -19.71 6.78 2.36
N ILE A 491 -20.33 5.84 3.07
CA ILE A 491 -21.43 5.04 2.51
C ILE A 491 -22.70 5.91 2.47
N PRO A 492 -23.24 6.24 1.28
CA PRO A 492 -24.28 7.28 1.15
C PRO A 492 -25.54 7.01 1.97
N LEU A 493 -25.98 5.75 2.04
CA LEU A 493 -27.14 5.37 2.84
C LEU A 493 -26.90 5.67 4.32
N MET A 494 -25.72 5.33 4.86
CA MET A 494 -25.44 5.55 6.27
C MET A 494 -25.32 7.05 6.59
N THR A 495 -24.68 7.83 5.72
CA THR A 495 -24.62 9.30 5.87
C THR A 495 -26.01 9.93 5.88
N MET A 496 -26.93 9.44 5.03
CA MET A 496 -28.31 9.93 4.98
C MET A 496 -29.10 9.65 6.27
N PHE A 497 -28.76 8.58 6.99
CA PHE A 497 -29.34 8.22 8.30
C PHE A 497 -28.47 8.65 9.47
N ASP A 498 -27.78 9.78 9.32
CA ASP A 498 -27.05 10.47 10.39
C ASP A 498 -25.87 9.66 10.98
N ALA A 499 -25.19 8.84 10.17
CA ALA A 499 -23.95 8.21 10.60
C ALA A 499 -22.90 9.26 11.03
N PRO A 500 -22.12 9.00 12.10
CA PRO A 500 -21.22 9.98 12.66
C PRO A 500 -20.09 10.35 11.70
N GLU A 501 -19.75 11.63 11.68
CA GLU A 501 -18.65 12.17 10.87
C GLU A 501 -17.29 11.68 11.41
N PRO A 502 -16.51 10.88 10.65
CA PRO A 502 -15.29 10.24 11.14
C PRO A 502 -14.08 11.16 11.35
N THR A 503 -14.23 12.45 11.04
CA THR A 503 -13.21 13.47 11.27
C THR A 503 -13.36 14.21 12.60
N GLN A 504 -14.48 14.02 13.32
CA GLN A 504 -14.79 14.74 14.54
C GLN A 504 -15.16 13.80 15.69
N SER A 505 -15.00 14.28 16.92
CA SER A 505 -15.49 13.57 18.11
C SER A 505 -16.99 13.80 18.25
N VAL A 506 -17.77 12.73 18.20
CA VAL A 506 -19.24 12.76 18.32
C VAL A 506 -19.65 12.07 19.61
N GLY A 507 -20.10 12.86 20.59
CA GLY A 507 -20.57 12.35 21.89
C GLY A 507 -22.04 11.93 21.90
N GLU A 508 -22.84 12.55 21.04
CA GLU A 508 -24.25 12.26 20.83
C GLU A 508 -24.53 12.34 19.33
N ARG A 509 -25.32 11.38 18.82
CA ARG A 509 -25.67 11.34 17.40
C ARG A 509 -26.86 12.25 17.15
N ILE A 510 -26.77 13.04 16.10
CA ILE A 510 -27.92 13.82 15.62
C ILE A 510 -28.96 12.84 15.08
N SER A 511 -30.23 13.06 15.42
CA SER A 511 -31.34 12.32 14.86
C SER A 511 -32.19 13.26 14.02
N THR A 512 -32.04 13.21 12.70
CA THR A 512 -32.86 14.02 11.80
C THR A 512 -34.07 13.23 11.31
N THR A 513 -35.19 13.94 11.12
CA THR A 513 -36.39 13.38 10.50
C THR A 513 -36.70 14.21 9.26
N VAL A 514 -36.18 13.79 8.11
CA VAL A 514 -36.31 14.52 6.84
C VAL A 514 -37.00 13.66 5.78
N PRO A 515 -37.85 14.25 4.90
CA PRO A 515 -38.56 13.49 3.87
C PRO A 515 -37.65 12.67 2.94
N THR A 516 -36.40 13.11 2.73
CA THR A 516 -35.41 12.41 1.89
C THR A 516 -35.04 11.04 2.43
N GLN A 517 -35.01 10.84 3.75
CA GLN A 517 -34.78 9.52 4.36
C GLN A 517 -35.92 8.55 4.03
N SER A 518 -37.17 9.00 4.11
CA SER A 518 -38.35 8.20 3.73
C SER A 518 -38.32 7.86 2.24
N LEU A 519 -38.01 8.83 1.38
CA LEU A 519 -37.88 8.60 -0.06
C LEU A 519 -36.76 7.62 -0.40
N ALA A 520 -35.65 7.64 0.34
CA ALA A 520 -34.57 6.67 0.17
C ALA A 520 -34.98 5.26 0.58
N MET A 521 -35.80 5.09 1.63
CA MET A 521 -36.37 3.77 1.96
C MET A 521 -37.27 3.21 0.85
N MET A 522 -37.91 4.07 0.05
CA MET A 522 -38.74 3.62 -1.07
C MET A 522 -37.96 3.37 -2.36
N ASN A 523 -36.92 4.18 -2.61
CA ASN A 523 -36.30 4.27 -3.95
C ASN A 523 -34.83 3.89 -4.00
N SER A 524 -34.15 3.71 -2.87
CA SER A 524 -32.74 3.36 -2.85
C SER A 524 -32.51 2.02 -3.56
N PRO A 525 -31.54 1.92 -4.49
CA PRO A 525 -31.19 0.65 -5.12
C PRO A 525 -30.82 -0.42 -4.09
N PHE A 526 -30.17 -0.04 -2.99
CA PHE A 526 -29.81 -0.96 -1.91
C PHE A 526 -31.05 -1.56 -1.23
N VAL A 527 -32.06 -0.73 -0.95
CA VAL A 527 -33.30 -1.18 -0.28
C VAL A 527 -34.11 -2.05 -1.23
N ARG A 528 -34.24 -1.64 -2.50
CA ARG A 528 -34.93 -2.44 -3.53
C ARG A 528 -34.29 -3.81 -3.71
N GLN A 529 -32.95 -3.88 -3.74
CA GLN A 529 -32.23 -5.15 -3.80
C GLN A 529 -32.55 -6.06 -2.60
N GLN A 530 -32.68 -5.52 -1.38
CA GLN A 530 -33.04 -6.35 -0.22
C GLN A 530 -34.51 -6.78 -0.26
N ALA A 531 -35.40 -5.94 -0.79
CA ALA A 531 -36.81 -6.30 -1.00
C ALA A 531 -36.99 -7.41 -2.05
N GLU A 532 -36.23 -7.36 -3.15
CA GLU A 532 -36.20 -8.44 -4.15
C GLU A 532 -35.73 -9.75 -3.52
N LYS A 533 -34.67 -9.73 -2.71
CA LYS A 533 -34.20 -10.91 -1.99
C LYS A 533 -35.19 -11.46 -0.98
N LEU A 534 -35.95 -10.60 -0.30
CA LEU A 534 -37.01 -11.03 0.62
C LEU A 534 -38.17 -11.70 -0.11
N SER A 535 -38.42 -11.32 -1.38
CA SER A 535 -39.52 -11.88 -2.19
C SER A 535 -39.19 -13.24 -2.85
N GLN A 536 -37.92 -13.63 -2.86
CA GLN A 536 -37.44 -14.93 -3.32
C GLN A 536 -37.45 -15.94 -2.17
#